data_AF-A0A7G5LS23-F1
#
_entry.id   AF-A0A7G5LS23-F1
#
_cell.length_a   1.000
_cell.length_b   1.000
_cell.length_c   1.000
_cell.angle_alpha   90.00
_cell.angle_beta   90.00
_cell.angle_gamma   90.00
#
_symmetry.space_group_name_H-M   'P 1'
#
loop_
_entity.id
_entity.type
_entity.pdbx_description
1 polymer ?
#
loop_
_entity_poly.entity_id
_entity_poly.type
_entity_poly.pdbx_seq_one_letter_code
_entity_poly.pdbx_strand_id
1 'polypeptide(L)'
;MAKNTKPSKVEVQVRKRVADLEKALDDATSRLKKARKDADKARVDAKKTIRKATKSAQRQIAESADAARDEIERLHTSVRRDSAAGTAPAAKRSTAKRSTAKRSTAKRSAAKKAPAKKAPAKRATAKKAPAKRATAKKAPAKATAKTTVAASDGSYTSMTVAQLRKAAQTRGVKGYSRMSKSDLISRLGG
;
A
#
# COMPACT_ATOMS: atom_id res chain seq x y z
N MET A 1 -36.37 -39.87 52.47
CA MET A 1 -37.49 -39.29 51.67
C MET A 1 -37.04 -38.00 51.02
N ALA A 2 -36.57 -38.06 49.77
CA ALA A 2 -36.16 -36.85 49.04
C ALA A 2 -37.41 -36.13 48.53
N LYS A 3 -37.74 -34.97 49.11
CA LYS A 3 -38.89 -34.16 48.73
C LYS A 3 -38.68 -33.66 47.29
N ASN A 4 -39.50 -34.17 46.38
CA ASN A 4 -39.52 -33.78 44.99
C ASN A 4 -40.16 -32.38 44.88
N THR A 5 -39.35 -31.35 45.08
CA THR A 5 -39.79 -29.96 45.10
C THR A 5 -39.69 -29.41 43.68
N LYS A 6 -40.82 -28.96 43.11
CA LYS A 6 -40.85 -28.44 41.72
C LYS A 6 -39.90 -27.24 41.62
N PRO A 7 -39.01 -27.19 40.61
CA PRO A 7 -38.04 -26.11 40.48
C PRO A 7 -38.76 -24.77 40.30
N SER A 8 -38.26 -23.73 40.96
CA SER A 8 -38.81 -22.39 40.83
C SER A 8 -38.69 -21.88 39.38
N LYS A 9 -39.56 -20.94 38.98
CA LYS A 9 -39.51 -20.33 37.64
C LYS A 9 -38.15 -19.71 37.34
N VAL A 10 -37.49 -19.16 38.36
CA VAL A 10 -36.15 -18.57 38.26
C VAL A 10 -35.10 -19.66 38.00
N GLU A 11 -35.14 -20.79 38.70
CA GLU A 11 -34.23 -21.92 38.46
C GLU A 11 -34.34 -22.47 37.03
N VAL A 12 -35.56 -22.61 36.51
CA VAL A 12 -35.76 -23.08 35.13
C VAL A 12 -35.16 -22.09 34.12
N GLN A 13 -35.33 -20.78 34.35
CA GLN A 13 -34.71 -19.76 33.50
C GLN A 13 -33.18 -19.77 33.59
N VAL A 14 -32.61 -19.93 34.78
CA VAL A 14 -31.17 -20.03 34.98
C VAL A 14 -30.63 -21.26 34.25
N ARG A 15 -31.24 -22.44 34.41
CA ARG A 15 -30.84 -23.67 33.70
C ARG A 15 -30.88 -23.49 32.19
N LYS A 16 -31.93 -22.85 31.65
CA LYS A 16 -32.01 -22.55 30.21
C LYS A 16 -30.87 -21.63 29.76
N ARG A 17 -30.59 -20.56 30.51
CA ARG A 17 -29.49 -19.65 30.18
C ARG A 17 -28.13 -20.34 30.25
N VAL A 18 -27.92 -21.23 31.22
CA VAL A 18 -26.69 -22.02 31.33
C VAL A 18 -26.52 -22.92 30.10
N ALA A 19 -27.56 -23.65 29.70
CA ALA A 19 -27.51 -24.49 28.50
C ALA A 19 -27.25 -23.69 27.21
N ASP A 20 -27.88 -22.51 27.07
CA ASP A 20 -27.64 -21.60 25.94
C ASP A 20 -26.19 -21.09 25.93
N LEU A 21 -25.61 -20.81 27.10
CA LEU A 21 -24.22 -20.38 27.25
C LEU A 21 -23.23 -21.52 26.95
N GLU A 22 -23.49 -22.74 27.41
CA GLU A 22 -22.68 -23.93 27.10
C GLU A 22 -22.64 -24.17 25.60
N LYS A 23 -23.81 -24.15 24.93
CA LYS A 23 -23.88 -24.28 23.48
C LYS A 23 -23.12 -23.16 22.75
N ALA A 24 -23.22 -21.92 23.25
CA ALA A 24 -22.47 -20.80 22.68
C ALA A 24 -20.96 -20.97 22.85
N LEU A 25 -20.49 -21.56 23.96
CA LEU A 25 -19.07 -21.86 24.20
C LEU A 25 -18.56 -22.96 23.26
N ASP A 26 -19.35 -24.00 23.02
CA ASP A 26 -18.98 -25.07 22.06
C ASP A 26 -18.88 -24.54 20.63
N ASP A 27 -19.86 -23.71 20.22
CA ASP A 27 -19.84 -23.03 18.94
C ASP A 27 -18.63 -22.09 18.80
N ALA A 28 -18.32 -21.33 19.84
CA ALA A 28 -17.17 -20.43 19.87
C ALA A 28 -15.85 -21.22 19.76
N THR A 29 -15.73 -22.33 20.48
CA THR A 29 -14.56 -23.22 20.44
C THR A 29 -14.38 -23.84 19.05
N SER A 30 -15.47 -24.31 18.45
CA SER A 30 -15.46 -24.87 17.09
C SER A 30 -15.05 -23.81 16.05
N ARG A 31 -15.57 -22.58 16.18
CA ARG A 31 -15.18 -21.44 15.34
C ARG A 31 -13.71 -21.08 15.51
N LEU A 32 -13.20 -21.07 16.74
CA LEU A 32 -11.78 -20.81 17.02
C LEU A 32 -10.88 -21.88 16.41
N LYS A 33 -11.25 -23.16 16.52
CA LYS A 33 -10.49 -24.27 15.92
C LYS A 33 -10.41 -24.13 14.39
N LYS A 34 -11.54 -23.79 13.75
CA LYS A 34 -11.56 -23.54 12.30
C LYS A 34 -10.71 -22.31 11.92
N ALA A 35 -10.87 -21.21 12.65
CA ALA A 35 -10.11 -19.98 12.40
C ALA A 35 -8.59 -20.20 12.56
N ARG A 36 -8.15 -21.00 13.53
CA ARG A 36 -6.74 -21.38 13.68
C ARG A 36 -6.24 -22.15 12.46
N LYS A 37 -6.99 -23.17 12.00
CA LYS A 37 -6.63 -23.94 10.81
C LYS A 37 -6.51 -23.06 9.56
N ASP A 38 -7.46 -22.15 9.37
CA ASP A 38 -7.44 -21.22 8.24
C ASP A 38 -6.26 -20.24 8.33
N ALA A 39 -5.94 -19.76 9.53
CA ALA A 39 -4.79 -18.90 9.78
C ALA A 39 -3.45 -19.63 9.52
N ASP A 40 -3.32 -20.89 9.94
CA ASP A 40 -2.12 -21.68 9.70
C ASP A 40 -1.91 -21.96 8.21
N LYS A 41 -2.99 -22.25 7.47
CA LYS A 41 -2.92 -22.36 6.00
C LYS A 41 -2.45 -21.05 5.36
N ALA A 42 -3.05 -19.92 5.76
CA ALA A 42 -2.65 -18.61 5.26
C ALA A 42 -1.18 -18.27 5.58
N ARG A 43 -0.68 -18.67 6.76
CA ARG A 43 0.73 -18.52 7.15
C ARG A 43 1.66 -19.33 6.26
N VAL A 44 1.30 -20.58 5.96
CA VAL A 44 2.10 -21.45 5.06
C VAL A 44 2.17 -20.86 3.65
N ASP A 45 1.04 -20.40 3.11
CA ASP A 45 0.99 -19.75 1.80
C ASP A 45 1.82 -18.46 1.79
N ALA A 46 1.68 -17.62 2.82
CA ALA A 46 2.49 -16.41 2.97
C ALA A 46 4.00 -16.75 3.02
N LYS A 47 4.40 -17.75 3.81
CA LYS A 47 5.80 -18.20 3.89
C LYS A 47 6.34 -18.67 2.53
N LYS A 48 5.52 -19.37 1.74
CA LYS A 48 5.89 -19.79 0.38
C LYS A 48 6.09 -18.60 -0.56
N THR A 49 5.19 -17.61 -0.50
CA THR A 49 5.31 -16.39 -1.32
C THR A 49 6.54 -15.57 -0.92
N ILE A 50 6.79 -15.40 0.38
CA ILE A 50 7.98 -14.72 0.89
C ILE A 50 9.23 -15.47 0.41
N ARG A 51 9.30 -16.79 0.56
CA ARG A 51 10.45 -17.59 0.08
C ARG A 51 10.71 -17.40 -1.40
N LYS A 52 9.66 -17.40 -2.24
CA LYS A 52 9.81 -17.18 -3.69
C LYS A 52 10.32 -15.77 -3.98
N ALA A 53 9.74 -14.76 -3.33
CA ALA A 53 10.15 -13.36 -3.48
C ALA A 53 11.58 -13.12 -3.01
N THR A 54 11.99 -13.71 -1.89
CA THR A 54 13.37 -13.66 -1.40
C THR A 54 14.33 -14.32 -2.37
N LYS A 55 13.97 -15.50 -2.93
CA LYS A 55 14.82 -16.18 -3.91
C LYS A 55 14.96 -15.37 -5.21
N SER A 56 13.89 -14.73 -5.68
CA SER A 56 13.97 -13.85 -6.85
C SER A 56 14.78 -12.59 -6.57
N ALA A 57 14.62 -11.98 -5.39
CA ALA A 57 15.40 -10.81 -4.99
C ALA A 57 16.90 -11.16 -4.86
N GLN A 58 17.23 -12.33 -4.28
CA GLN A 58 18.61 -12.82 -4.23
C GLN A 58 19.21 -13.00 -5.62
N ARG A 59 18.44 -13.52 -6.59
CA ARG A 59 18.89 -13.64 -7.99
C ARG A 59 19.14 -12.27 -8.63
N GLN A 60 18.22 -11.32 -8.44
CA GLN A 60 18.36 -9.96 -8.95
C GLN A 60 19.58 -9.25 -8.35
N ILE A 61 19.81 -9.43 -7.05
CA ILE A 61 21.00 -8.87 -6.39
C ILE A 61 22.27 -9.48 -6.97
N ALA A 62 22.33 -10.82 -7.12
CA ALA A 62 23.49 -11.49 -7.70
C ALA A 62 23.77 -11.01 -9.13
N GLU A 63 22.73 -10.97 -9.98
CA GLU A 63 22.83 -10.49 -11.36
C GLU A 63 23.25 -9.01 -11.43
N SER A 64 22.71 -8.16 -10.55
CA SER A 64 23.13 -6.76 -10.47
C SER A 64 24.57 -6.59 -9.98
N ALA A 65 25.04 -7.48 -9.10
CA ALA A 65 26.41 -7.46 -8.60
C ALA A 65 27.39 -7.92 -9.69
N ASP A 66 27.02 -8.95 -10.47
CA ASP A 66 27.81 -9.40 -11.62
C ASP A 66 27.85 -8.32 -12.72
N ALA A 67 26.72 -7.71 -13.04
CA ALA A 67 26.66 -6.59 -13.98
C ALA A 67 27.50 -5.38 -13.51
N ALA A 68 27.51 -5.08 -12.21
CA ALA A 68 28.35 -4.02 -11.65
C ALA A 68 29.85 -4.36 -11.73
N ARG A 69 30.24 -5.63 -11.53
CA ARG A 69 31.63 -6.08 -11.72
C ARG A 69 32.07 -5.92 -13.16
N ASP A 70 31.27 -6.36 -14.12
CA ASP A 70 31.57 -6.22 -15.55
C ASP A 70 31.72 -4.74 -15.94
N GLU A 71 30.89 -3.86 -15.40
CA GLU A 71 30.99 -2.42 -15.68
C GLU A 71 32.25 -1.80 -15.07
N ILE A 72 32.63 -2.19 -13.85
CA ILE A 72 33.90 -1.78 -13.25
C ILE A 72 35.08 -2.23 -14.11
N GLU A 73 35.07 -3.45 -14.63
CA GLU A 73 36.10 -3.93 -15.55
C GLU A 73 36.13 -3.14 -16.85
N ARG A 74 34.98 -2.87 -17.46
CA ARG A 74 34.88 -2.01 -18.66
C ARG A 74 35.48 -0.63 -18.41
N LEU A 75 35.11 0.02 -17.30
CA LEU A 75 35.65 1.32 -16.92
C LEU A 75 37.15 1.25 -16.67
N HIS A 76 37.65 0.24 -15.97
CA HIS A 76 39.09 0.02 -15.80
C HIS A 76 39.82 -0.13 -17.14
N THR A 77 39.27 -0.89 -18.10
CA THR A 77 39.88 -1.02 -19.43
C THR A 77 39.83 0.26 -20.25
N SER A 78 38.78 1.08 -20.11
CA SER A 78 38.69 2.39 -20.76
C SER A 78 39.76 3.33 -20.19
N VAL A 79 39.82 3.44 -18.87
CA VAL A 79 40.81 4.29 -18.18
C VAL A 79 42.24 3.87 -18.53
N ARG A 80 42.53 2.56 -18.60
CA ARG A 80 43.84 2.06 -19.09
C ARG A 80 44.13 2.43 -20.55
N ARG A 81 43.13 2.38 -21.45
CA ARG A 81 43.31 2.82 -22.84
C ARG A 81 43.57 4.32 -22.96
N ASP A 82 42.80 5.13 -22.25
CA ASP A 82 42.90 6.60 -22.28
C ASP A 82 44.24 7.08 -21.68
N SER A 83 44.71 6.41 -20.62
CA SER A 83 46.03 6.67 -20.01
C SER A 83 47.20 6.18 -20.88
N ALA A 84 47.07 5.06 -21.59
CA ALA A 84 48.10 4.58 -22.52
C ALA A 84 48.25 5.50 -23.76
N ALA A 85 47.18 6.17 -24.19
CA ALA A 85 47.23 7.17 -25.26
C ALA A 85 47.98 8.46 -24.86
N GLY A 86 48.14 8.72 -23.55
CA GLY A 86 48.87 9.88 -23.01
C GLY A 86 50.39 9.70 -22.88
N THR A 87 50.91 8.47 -22.99
CA THR A 87 52.33 8.15 -22.73
C THR A 87 53.06 7.56 -23.94
N ALA A 88 52.42 7.49 -25.11
CA ALA A 88 53.14 7.14 -26.33
C ALA A 88 54.17 8.25 -26.65
N PRO A 89 55.47 7.95 -26.81
CA PRO A 89 56.43 8.95 -27.22
C PRO A 89 56.01 9.50 -28.59
N ALA A 90 56.14 10.81 -28.78
CA ALA A 90 55.90 11.49 -30.04
C ALA A 90 56.82 10.95 -31.15
N ALA A 91 56.50 9.79 -31.70
CA ALA A 91 57.07 9.29 -32.93
C ALA A 91 56.39 10.04 -34.07
N LYS A 92 57.16 10.94 -34.69
CA LYS A 92 56.86 11.66 -35.93
C LYS A 92 56.01 10.81 -36.89
N ARG A 93 54.73 11.13 -37.04
CA ARG A 93 54.01 10.87 -38.29
C ARG A 93 54.17 12.08 -39.18
N SER A 94 55.05 11.91 -40.17
CA SER A 94 55.22 12.81 -41.29
C SER A 94 53.88 13.07 -41.97
N THR A 95 53.75 14.31 -42.41
CA THR A 95 52.63 14.87 -43.16
C THR A 95 52.36 14.06 -44.44
N ALA A 96 51.22 13.38 -44.53
CA ALA A 96 50.64 13.01 -45.82
C ALA A 96 49.50 13.99 -46.13
N LYS A 97 49.84 14.99 -46.94
CA LYS A 97 49.00 16.09 -47.42
C LYS A 97 48.37 15.67 -48.75
N ARG A 98 47.05 15.48 -48.81
CA ARG A 98 46.16 15.54 -50.01
C ARG A 98 44.77 15.03 -49.60
N SER A 99 43.62 15.48 -50.09
CA SER A 99 43.18 16.65 -50.86
C SER A 99 41.68 16.42 -51.12
N THR A 100 40.85 17.47 -50.99
CA THR A 100 39.56 17.72 -51.69
C THR A 100 38.49 16.61 -51.66
N ALA A 101 37.28 16.83 -51.11
CA ALA A 101 36.29 17.72 -51.71
C ALA A 101 35.16 18.18 -50.75
N LYS A 102 34.84 19.49 -50.87
CA LYS A 102 33.53 20.20 -50.84
C LYS A 102 32.33 19.47 -50.19
N ARG A 103 31.54 20.08 -49.31
CA ARG A 103 30.84 21.37 -49.55
C ARG A 103 30.41 22.07 -48.25
N SER A 104 30.68 23.37 -48.23
CA SER A 104 30.04 24.45 -47.46
C SER A 104 28.52 24.49 -47.73
N THR A 105 27.62 24.91 -46.85
CA THR A 105 27.25 26.28 -46.40
C THR A 105 26.01 26.07 -45.50
N ALA A 106 25.71 26.77 -44.41
CA ALA A 106 25.86 28.20 -44.17
C ALA A 106 25.90 28.51 -42.67
N LYS A 107 26.54 29.64 -42.36
CA LYS A 107 26.72 30.24 -41.04
C LYS A 107 25.53 31.17 -40.71
N ARG A 108 25.21 31.26 -39.42
CA ARG A 108 24.60 32.39 -38.67
C ARG A 108 23.08 32.62 -38.82
N SER A 109 22.40 32.70 -37.68
CA SER A 109 22.19 34.01 -37.06
C SER A 109 21.96 33.88 -35.55
N ALA A 110 22.51 34.85 -34.82
CA ALA A 110 22.46 34.98 -33.37
C ALA A 110 21.48 36.09 -33.00
N ALA A 111 20.65 35.89 -31.99
CA ALA A 111 20.12 36.93 -31.08
C ALA A 111 19.24 36.23 -30.03
N LYS A 112 19.61 36.16 -28.76
CA LYS A 112 19.71 37.19 -27.70
C LYS A 112 18.49 37.13 -26.75
N LYS A 113 18.85 36.98 -25.47
CA LYS A 113 18.20 37.45 -24.23
C LYS A 113 17.19 36.54 -23.49
N ALA A 114 17.66 36.16 -22.29
CA ALA A 114 17.04 35.83 -21.00
C ALA A 114 15.69 36.56 -20.72
N PRO A 115 14.80 36.13 -19.77
CA PRO A 115 15.11 35.63 -18.42
C PRO A 115 14.18 34.52 -17.84
N ALA A 116 14.46 34.15 -16.58
CA ALA A 116 13.80 33.22 -15.67
C ALA A 116 12.28 33.00 -15.80
N LYS A 117 11.81 31.75 -15.61
CA LYS A 117 10.64 31.37 -14.77
C LYS A 117 10.32 29.85 -14.81
N LYS A 118 10.25 29.28 -13.60
CA LYS A 118 9.35 28.22 -13.06
C LYS A 118 8.66 27.19 -13.99
N ALA A 119 8.84 25.90 -13.59
CA ALA A 119 7.88 24.76 -13.57
C ALA A 119 7.35 24.22 -14.92
N PRO A 120 6.82 22.97 -15.05
CA PRO A 120 6.33 22.05 -14.02
C PRO A 120 6.83 20.58 -14.09
N ALA A 121 6.76 19.92 -12.94
CA ALA A 121 6.82 18.46 -12.83
C ALA A 121 5.70 17.81 -13.66
N LYS A 122 6.05 17.08 -14.72
CA LYS A 122 5.11 16.21 -15.45
C LYS A 122 5.13 14.81 -14.83
N ARG A 123 4.04 14.53 -14.11
CA ARG A 123 3.62 13.23 -13.59
C ARG A 123 3.51 12.22 -14.74
N ALA A 124 4.25 11.12 -14.67
CA ALA A 124 3.91 9.89 -15.38
C ALA A 124 2.91 9.08 -14.55
N THR A 125 1.87 8.60 -15.21
CA THR A 125 0.66 8.01 -14.67
C THR A 125 0.91 6.67 -13.97
N ALA A 126 0.76 6.65 -12.63
CA ALA A 126 0.63 5.42 -11.86
C ALA A 126 -0.72 4.76 -12.19
N LYS A 127 -0.67 3.70 -13.01
CA LYS A 127 -1.79 2.80 -13.28
C LYS A 127 -2.12 2.06 -11.99
N LYS A 128 -3.08 2.57 -11.21
CA LYS A 128 -3.64 1.87 -10.04
C LYS A 128 -4.34 0.60 -10.52
N ALA A 129 -3.71 -0.54 -10.29
CA ALA A 129 -4.40 -1.82 -10.30
C ALA A 129 -5.42 -1.86 -9.14
N PRO A 130 -6.62 -2.41 -9.34
CA PRO A 130 -7.65 -2.47 -8.31
C PRO A 130 -7.20 -3.44 -7.20
N ALA A 131 -6.89 -2.89 -6.03
CA ALA A 131 -6.73 -3.67 -4.82
C ALA A 131 -8.07 -4.37 -4.53
N LYS A 132 -8.12 -5.68 -4.79
CA LYS A 132 -9.21 -6.57 -4.39
C LYS A 132 -9.44 -6.40 -2.89
N ARG A 133 -10.49 -5.65 -2.53
CA ARG A 133 -10.99 -5.56 -1.16
C ARG A 133 -11.58 -6.92 -0.81
N ALA A 134 -10.90 -7.64 0.07
CA ALA A 134 -11.48 -8.74 0.78
C ALA A 134 -12.74 -8.23 1.52
N THR A 135 -13.89 -8.80 1.19
CA THR A 135 -15.15 -8.60 1.88
C THR A 135 -15.04 -9.20 3.28
N ALA A 136 -14.54 -8.41 4.24
CA ALA A 136 -14.68 -8.73 5.66
C ALA A 136 -16.15 -8.56 6.04
N LYS A 137 -16.86 -9.69 6.00
CA LYS A 137 -18.22 -9.91 6.47
C LYS A 137 -18.29 -9.54 7.96
N LYS A 138 -18.72 -8.32 8.31
CA LYS A 138 -19.02 -7.92 9.69
C LYS A 138 -20.47 -8.24 10.00
N ALA A 139 -20.66 -9.26 10.83
CA ALA A 139 -21.92 -9.54 11.54
C ALA A 139 -22.20 -8.44 12.58
N PRO A 140 -23.47 -8.20 12.96
CA PRO A 140 -23.88 -7.06 13.78
C PRO A 140 -23.69 -7.38 15.27
N ALA A 141 -22.77 -6.69 15.93
CA ALA A 141 -22.73 -6.66 17.39
C ALA A 141 -23.70 -5.59 17.88
N LYS A 142 -24.86 -6.06 18.34
CA LYS A 142 -25.84 -5.32 19.14
C LYS A 142 -25.18 -5.01 20.50
N ALA A 143 -24.96 -3.74 20.79
CA ALA A 143 -24.68 -3.28 22.15
C ALA A 143 -25.22 -1.85 22.33
N THR A 144 -26.26 -1.80 23.15
CA THR A 144 -26.77 -0.65 23.89
C THR A 144 -25.67 0.01 24.71
N ALA A 145 -25.41 1.30 24.48
CA ALA A 145 -24.95 2.23 25.51
C ALA A 145 -25.05 3.65 24.99
N LYS A 146 -26.07 4.35 25.50
CA LYS A 146 -26.17 5.81 25.51
C LYS A 146 -25.06 6.33 26.43
N THR A 147 -24.22 7.26 25.98
CA THR A 147 -23.70 8.42 26.73
C THR A 147 -22.69 9.18 25.86
N THR A 148 -23.16 10.38 25.49
CA THR A 148 -22.46 11.63 25.15
C THR A 148 -20.97 11.73 25.52
N VAL A 149 -20.13 12.10 24.56
CA VAL A 149 -19.25 13.29 24.71
C VAL A 149 -18.98 13.92 23.33
N ALA A 150 -18.97 15.25 23.33
CA ALA A 150 -18.83 16.15 22.21
C ALA A 150 -17.53 15.99 21.42
N ALA A 151 -17.60 16.24 20.11
CA ALA A 151 -16.47 16.57 19.26
C ALA A 151 -16.90 17.74 18.37
N SER A 152 -16.85 18.95 18.94
CA SER A 152 -17.09 20.18 18.21
C SER A 152 -15.84 20.60 17.40
N ASP A 153 -16.12 21.21 16.25
CA ASP A 153 -15.31 22.21 15.54
C ASP A 153 -14.14 21.82 14.63
N GLY A 154 -14.04 20.56 14.18
CA GLY A 154 -13.16 20.28 13.03
C GLY A 154 -12.91 18.83 12.71
N SER A 155 -13.39 17.91 13.55
CA SER A 155 -13.09 16.47 13.40
C SER A 155 -13.75 15.85 12.16
N TYR A 156 -14.91 16.36 11.72
CA TYR A 156 -15.69 15.75 10.63
C TYR A 156 -15.26 16.18 9.22
N THR A 157 -14.62 17.34 9.04
CA THR A 157 -14.23 17.85 7.71
C THR A 157 -13.11 17.02 7.07
N SER A 158 -12.19 16.51 7.89
CA SER A 158 -11.08 15.64 7.49
C SER A 158 -11.49 14.18 7.24
N MET A 159 -12.67 13.75 7.70
CA MET A 159 -13.14 12.37 7.54
C MET A 159 -13.53 12.02 6.11
N THR A 160 -13.35 10.75 5.75
CA THR A 160 -13.87 10.19 4.50
C THR A 160 -15.41 10.05 4.56
N VAL A 161 -16.08 10.05 3.41
CA VAL A 161 -17.54 9.87 3.33
C VAL A 161 -17.99 8.58 4.01
N ALA A 162 -17.18 7.52 3.97
CA ALA A 162 -17.48 6.26 4.66
C ALA A 162 -17.45 6.39 6.19
N GLN A 163 -16.47 7.14 6.74
CA GLN A 163 -16.39 7.42 8.17
C GLN A 163 -17.55 8.31 8.62
N LEU A 164 -17.90 9.32 7.81
CA LEU A 164 -19.03 10.21 8.06
C LEU A 164 -20.37 9.47 8.02
N ARG A 165 -20.57 8.57 7.06
CA ARG A 165 -21.78 7.71 7.01
C ARG A 165 -21.88 6.80 8.22
N LYS A 166 -20.76 6.27 8.70
CA LYS A 166 -20.74 5.44 9.91
C LYS A 166 -21.08 6.25 11.16
N ALA A 167 -20.52 7.45 11.29
CA ALA A 167 -20.85 8.39 12.37
C ALA A 167 -22.33 8.82 12.31
N ALA A 168 -22.85 9.09 11.11
CA ALA A 168 -24.25 9.44 10.88
C ALA A 168 -25.20 8.28 11.18
N GLN A 169 -24.81 7.04 10.83
CA GLN A 169 -25.55 5.83 11.19
C GLN A 169 -25.61 5.63 12.70
N THR A 170 -24.49 5.83 13.43
CA THR A 170 -24.48 5.71 14.89
C THR A 170 -25.32 6.78 15.59
N ARG A 171 -25.48 7.94 14.96
CA ARG A 171 -26.34 9.03 15.45
C ARG A 171 -27.78 8.96 14.92
N GLY A 172 -28.12 7.95 14.12
CA GLY A 172 -29.48 7.74 13.62
C GLY A 172 -29.94 8.77 12.57
N VAL A 173 -29.02 9.41 11.83
CA VAL A 173 -29.37 10.39 10.79
C VAL A 173 -30.10 9.69 9.65
N LYS A 174 -31.41 9.93 9.48
CA LYS A 174 -32.21 9.32 8.42
C LYS A 174 -31.72 9.78 7.03
N GLY A 175 -31.57 8.84 6.09
CA GLY A 175 -31.13 9.15 4.73
C GLY A 175 -29.62 9.31 4.54
N TYR A 176 -28.79 9.03 5.56
CA TYR A 176 -27.33 9.18 5.53
C TYR A 176 -26.63 8.54 4.31
N SER A 177 -27.17 7.46 3.76
CA SER A 177 -26.61 6.76 2.60
C SER A 177 -26.66 7.57 1.29
N ARG A 178 -27.61 8.51 1.17
CA ARG A 178 -27.82 9.34 -0.02
C ARG A 178 -27.22 10.73 0.10
N MET A 179 -26.71 11.08 1.28
CA MET A 179 -26.19 12.41 1.57
C MET A 179 -24.77 12.63 1.03
N SER A 180 -24.50 13.88 0.66
CA SER A 180 -23.17 14.34 0.26
C SER A 180 -22.26 14.53 1.48
N LYS A 181 -20.94 14.70 1.25
CA LYS A 181 -19.97 14.85 2.33
C LYS A 181 -20.29 16.07 3.21
N SER A 182 -20.65 17.20 2.60
CA SER A 182 -21.05 18.42 3.30
C SER A 182 -22.31 18.20 4.13
N ASP A 183 -23.34 17.58 3.56
CA ASP A 183 -24.61 17.37 4.28
C ASP A 183 -24.42 16.45 5.49
N LEU A 184 -23.55 15.43 5.37
CA LEU A 184 -23.19 14.56 6.48
C LEU A 184 -22.43 15.30 7.58
N ILE A 185 -21.52 16.21 7.21
CA ILE A 185 -20.81 17.05 8.17
C ILE A 185 -21.78 18.00 8.87
N SER A 186 -22.71 18.63 8.16
CA SER A 186 -23.72 19.53 8.73
C SER A 186 -24.66 18.81 9.71
N ARG A 187 -25.07 17.57 9.44
CA ARG A 187 -25.89 16.77 10.38
C ARG A 187 -25.11 16.20 11.57
N LEU A 188 -23.78 16.22 11.52
CA LEU A 188 -22.89 15.70 12.57
C LEU A 188 -22.22 16.80 13.40
N GLY A 189 -22.03 17.98 12.85
CA GLY A 189 -21.37 19.12 13.52
C GLY A 189 -22.29 20.29 13.81
N GLY A 190 -23.56 20.23 13.41
CA GLY A 190 -24.61 21.18 13.82
C GLY A 190 -25.48 20.64 14.94
#